data_AF-A0A3Q2Y851-F1
#
_entry.id   AF-A0A3Q2Y851-F1
#
_cell.length_a   1.000
_cell.length_b   1.000
_cell.length_c   1.000
_cell.angle_alpha   90.00
_cell.angle_beta   90.00
_cell.angle_gamma   90.00
#
_symmetry.space_group_name_H-M   'P 1'
#
loop_
_entity.id
_entity.type
_entity.pdbx_description
1 polymer ?
#
loop_
_entity_poly.entity_id
_entity_poly.type
_entity_poly.pdbx_seq_one_letter_code
_entity_poly.pdbx_strand_id
1 'polypeptide(L)'
;LHVQGRRRLTSLLFVCVCVCVCVCLATPPPSPLQARLSSAHLKCLFVCWLAVLVGSWVVYVEYSSYSELCRGRQCTACAKYRKGLVDGSACSSLCDKDTLELDKCLSTHAAKQVYSGMWGDLEGVVRCRMDEAAALFDTPPTGTSVEKFREMILDHLKVLDEEQANLGELTARALAAADANKDGRISLAEARSSWALLQLNDFLLALALQERGHTPKILGFCGDLYVTEKVPNAPLYGVRAPAWTPAWVRRAADHWFTPAWHHRAKISMGLLELVEDLFHGAFGSFLMCDLSAAHFGYTGRYDFRVADAQNIVPQATFQEAIRQQRCDRDTDCVYGVDCLTSCDLTKRRCTPEVAEPNLVKACRVLEDYVLQGAPSDIREELEKQLYACMALRGSAEQAEIQHSLVLNNLKTLLWKKISHNKDS
;
A
#
# COMPACT_ATOMS: atom_id res chain seq x y z
N LEU A 1 4.08 -3.97 28.38
CA LEU A 1 2.80 -4.28 27.69
C LEU A 1 2.61 -5.78 27.32
N HIS A 2 3.68 -6.59 27.24
CA HIS A 2 3.65 -7.99 26.77
C HIS A 2 2.95 -9.04 27.67
N VAL A 3 2.74 -8.75 28.97
CA VAL A 3 2.06 -9.65 29.93
C VAL A 3 0.60 -9.25 30.18
N GLN A 4 0.27 -7.96 29.98
CA GLN A 4 -1.08 -7.43 30.21
C GLN A 4 -2.08 -7.83 29.11
N GLY A 5 -1.64 -7.92 27.84
CA GLY A 5 -2.48 -8.43 26.74
C GLY A 5 -2.87 -9.90 26.93
N ARG A 6 -1.94 -10.72 27.44
CA ARG A 6 -2.14 -12.15 27.72
C ARG A 6 -3.22 -12.39 28.78
N ARG A 7 -3.29 -11.53 29.82
CA ARG A 7 -4.33 -11.57 30.87
C ARG A 7 -5.67 -10.95 30.43
N ARG A 8 -5.65 -9.91 29.58
CA ARG A 8 -6.89 -9.25 29.11
C ARG A 8 -7.63 -10.10 28.09
N LEU A 9 -6.96 -10.75 27.14
CA LEU A 9 -7.63 -11.58 26.13
C LEU A 9 -8.22 -12.86 26.74
N THR A 10 -7.47 -13.50 27.64
CA THR A 10 -7.99 -14.63 28.44
C THR A 10 -9.13 -14.18 29.35
N SER A 11 -9.04 -13.02 30.01
CA SER A 11 -10.14 -12.48 30.82
C SER A 11 -11.37 -12.11 30.00
N LEU A 12 -11.23 -11.54 28.79
CA LEU A 12 -12.36 -11.17 27.93
C LEU A 12 -13.08 -12.40 27.37
N LEU A 13 -12.33 -13.43 26.97
CA LEU A 13 -12.90 -14.73 26.60
C LEU A 13 -13.59 -15.40 27.80
N PHE A 14 -12.99 -15.36 28.98
CA PHE A 14 -13.58 -15.89 30.21
C PHE A 14 -14.84 -15.13 30.62
N VAL A 15 -14.84 -13.80 30.51
CA VAL A 15 -15.99 -12.94 30.83
C VAL A 15 -17.12 -13.14 29.83
N CYS A 16 -16.85 -13.25 28.53
CA CYS A 16 -17.90 -13.59 27.54
C CYS A 16 -18.51 -14.97 27.78
N VAL A 17 -17.71 -15.96 28.15
CA VAL A 17 -18.19 -17.30 28.53
C VAL A 17 -19.02 -17.23 29.82
N CYS A 18 -18.55 -16.52 30.86
CA CYS A 18 -19.28 -16.36 32.11
C CYS A 18 -20.59 -15.56 31.95
N VAL A 19 -20.61 -14.52 31.10
CA VAL A 19 -21.82 -13.72 30.84
C VAL A 19 -22.83 -14.50 30.01
N CYS A 20 -22.41 -15.26 28.99
CA CYS A 20 -23.32 -16.15 28.26
C CYS A 20 -23.91 -17.25 29.16
N VAL A 21 -23.10 -17.82 30.05
CA VAL A 21 -23.55 -18.83 31.02
C VAL A 21 -24.48 -18.23 32.08
N CYS A 22 -24.18 -17.02 32.59
CA CYS A 22 -25.04 -16.33 33.57
C CYS A 22 -26.38 -15.88 32.97
N VAL A 23 -26.41 -15.35 31.75
CA VAL A 23 -27.66 -14.95 31.07
C VAL A 23 -28.54 -16.16 30.77
N CYS A 24 -27.95 -17.32 30.49
CA CYS A 24 -28.70 -18.56 30.30
C CYS A 24 -29.21 -19.18 31.62
N LEU A 25 -28.50 -18.98 32.75
CA LEU A 25 -28.90 -19.48 34.07
C LEU A 25 -29.89 -18.56 34.82
N ALA A 26 -30.01 -17.29 34.44
CA ALA A 26 -30.80 -16.29 35.16
C ALA A 26 -32.28 -16.19 34.73
N THR A 27 -32.79 -17.08 33.88
CA THR A 27 -34.22 -17.10 33.51
C THR A 27 -35.00 -18.09 34.40
N PRO A 28 -36.03 -17.67 35.15
CA PRO A 28 -36.79 -18.54 36.04
C PRO A 28 -37.65 -19.54 35.23
N PRO A 29 -37.94 -20.75 35.75
CA PRO A 29 -38.70 -21.74 35.01
C PRO A 29 -40.18 -21.34 34.90
N PRO A 30 -40.80 -21.33 33.71
CA PRO A 30 -42.25 -21.32 33.62
C PRO A 30 -42.81 -22.74 33.74
N SER A 31 -44.03 -22.82 34.26
CA SER A 31 -44.85 -24.02 34.53
C SER A 31 -45.18 -24.86 33.27
N PRO A 32 -45.76 -26.08 33.39
CA PRO A 32 -45.49 -27.22 32.53
C PRO A 32 -46.22 -27.14 31.18
N LEU A 33 -45.59 -26.53 30.19
CA LEU A 33 -46.01 -26.58 28.78
C LEU A 33 -44.78 -26.44 27.90
N GLN A 34 -43.77 -27.31 28.07
CA GLN A 34 -42.41 -26.97 27.62
C GLN A 34 -41.53 -28.12 27.13
N ALA A 35 -42.01 -28.90 26.16
CA ALA A 35 -41.14 -29.80 25.38
C ALA A 35 -40.54 -29.12 24.13
N ARG A 36 -41.19 -28.08 23.58
CA ARG A 36 -40.73 -27.40 22.35
C ARG A 36 -39.72 -26.26 22.58
N LEU A 37 -39.73 -25.59 23.75
CA LEU A 37 -38.74 -24.56 24.08
C LEU A 37 -37.38 -25.11 24.53
N SER A 38 -37.33 -26.34 25.08
CA SER A 38 -36.08 -27.01 25.49
C SER A 38 -35.13 -27.23 24.30
N SER A 39 -35.66 -27.66 23.15
CA SER A 39 -34.86 -27.85 21.93
C SER A 39 -34.32 -26.52 21.38
N ALA A 40 -35.10 -25.44 21.45
CA ALA A 40 -34.66 -24.12 20.99
C ALA A 40 -33.55 -23.53 21.88
N HIS A 41 -33.66 -23.68 23.21
CA HIS A 41 -32.62 -23.30 24.16
C HIS A 41 -31.32 -24.10 23.94
N LEU A 42 -31.42 -25.42 23.75
CA LEU A 42 -30.24 -26.27 23.51
C LEU A 42 -29.55 -25.92 22.19
N LYS A 43 -30.33 -25.62 21.13
CA LYS A 43 -29.82 -25.14 19.84
C LYS A 43 -29.14 -23.79 19.95
N CYS A 44 -29.73 -22.85 20.71
CA CYS A 44 -29.14 -21.53 20.93
C CYS A 44 -27.81 -21.63 21.70
N LEU A 45 -27.77 -22.44 22.77
CA LEU A 45 -26.54 -22.72 23.52
C LEU A 45 -25.45 -23.35 22.64
N PHE A 46 -25.81 -24.31 21.79
CA PHE A 46 -24.87 -24.93 20.86
C PHE A 46 -24.33 -23.92 19.84
N VAL A 47 -25.19 -23.07 19.26
CA VAL A 47 -24.77 -22.02 18.32
C VAL A 47 -23.89 -20.98 19.01
N CYS A 48 -24.21 -20.55 20.22
CA CYS A 48 -23.37 -19.63 21.00
C CYS A 48 -22.01 -20.25 21.34
N TRP A 49 -21.99 -21.51 21.77
CA TRP A 49 -20.74 -22.23 22.04
C TRP A 49 -19.88 -22.37 20.78
N LEU A 50 -20.50 -22.73 19.65
CA LEU A 50 -19.81 -22.85 18.37
C LEU A 50 -19.28 -21.49 17.89
N ALA A 51 -20.05 -20.41 18.05
CA ALA A 51 -19.61 -19.05 17.74
C ALA A 51 -18.40 -18.61 18.59
N VAL A 52 -18.39 -18.94 19.90
CA VAL A 52 -17.25 -18.66 20.78
C VAL A 52 -16.04 -19.50 20.39
N LEU A 53 -16.22 -20.77 20.06
CA LEU A 53 -15.12 -21.66 19.67
C LEU A 53 -14.50 -21.21 18.35
N VAL A 54 -15.32 -20.95 17.33
CA VAL A 54 -14.89 -20.44 16.03
C VAL A 54 -14.23 -19.05 16.19
N GLY A 55 -14.85 -18.14 16.96
CA GLY A 55 -14.30 -16.82 17.22
C GLY A 55 -12.94 -16.87 17.93
N SER A 56 -12.79 -17.75 18.93
CA SER A 56 -11.52 -17.96 19.64
C SER A 56 -10.45 -18.54 18.72
N TRP A 57 -10.81 -19.51 17.88
CA TRP A 57 -9.90 -20.11 16.91
C TRP A 57 -9.43 -19.10 15.87
N VAL A 58 -10.33 -18.26 15.35
CA VAL A 58 -9.98 -17.17 14.43
C VAL A 58 -9.01 -16.19 15.07
N VAL A 59 -9.30 -15.71 16.29
CA VAL A 59 -8.42 -14.79 17.02
C VAL A 59 -7.06 -15.42 17.26
N TYR A 60 -7.01 -16.71 17.59
CA TYR A 60 -5.77 -17.45 17.75
C TYR A 60 -4.96 -17.52 16.46
N VAL A 61 -5.59 -17.87 15.33
CA VAL A 61 -4.90 -17.96 14.03
C VAL A 61 -4.37 -16.60 13.59
N GLU A 62 -5.17 -15.54 13.68
CA GLU A 62 -4.76 -14.18 13.32
C GLU A 62 -3.60 -13.70 14.21
N TYR A 63 -3.69 -13.94 15.52
CA TYR A 63 -2.63 -13.59 16.45
C TYR A 63 -1.36 -14.40 16.22
N SER A 64 -1.49 -15.70 15.93
CA SER A 64 -0.35 -16.57 15.62
C SER A 64 0.37 -16.08 14.38
N SER A 65 -0.35 -15.83 13.29
CA SER A 65 0.21 -15.30 12.02
C SER A 65 0.89 -13.95 12.23
N TYR A 66 0.25 -13.04 12.96
CA TYR A 66 0.85 -11.75 13.33
C TYR A 66 2.14 -11.93 14.15
N SER A 67 2.10 -12.84 15.13
CA SER A 67 3.25 -13.08 16.00
C SER A 67 4.42 -13.71 15.24
N GLU A 68 4.17 -14.62 14.29
CA GLU A 68 5.24 -15.21 13.46
C GLU A 68 5.87 -14.17 12.53
N LEU A 69 5.07 -13.25 11.99
CA LEU A 69 5.55 -12.24 11.05
C LEU A 69 6.39 -11.15 11.73
N CYS A 70 6.00 -10.72 12.94
CA CYS A 70 6.54 -9.54 13.60
C CYS A 70 7.48 -9.85 14.77
N ARG A 71 7.52 -11.08 15.29
CA ARG A 71 8.34 -11.42 16.45
C ARG A 71 9.82 -11.56 16.06
N GLY A 72 10.68 -10.79 16.73
CA GLY A 72 12.13 -10.88 16.57
C GLY A 72 12.68 -10.36 15.23
N ARG A 73 11.82 -9.78 14.38
CA ARG A 73 12.16 -9.20 13.06
C ARG A 73 12.08 -7.68 13.09
N GLN A 74 12.70 -7.07 14.09
CA GLN A 74 12.82 -5.61 14.13
C GLN A 74 13.84 -5.16 13.08
N CYS A 75 13.65 -3.98 12.51
CA CYS A 75 14.59 -3.47 11.53
C CYS A 75 15.99 -3.27 12.15
N THR A 76 17.00 -4.00 11.66
CA THR A 76 18.35 -4.00 12.23
C THR A 76 19.32 -3.09 11.44
N ALA A 77 19.11 -1.78 11.48
CA ALA A 77 20.04 -0.80 10.88
C ALA A 77 21.18 -0.39 11.84
N CYS A 78 20.93 -0.38 13.15
CA CYS A 78 21.83 0.20 14.15
C CYS A 78 23.19 -0.50 14.28
N ALA A 79 23.25 -1.81 14.06
CA ALA A 79 24.53 -2.53 14.08
C ALA A 79 25.45 -2.11 12.92
N LYS A 80 24.87 -1.80 11.74
CA LYS A 80 25.61 -1.31 10.58
C LYS A 80 26.00 0.16 10.77
N TYR A 81 25.09 0.97 11.34
CA TYR A 81 25.33 2.39 11.63
C TYR A 81 26.49 2.60 12.61
N ARG A 82 26.49 1.88 13.75
CA ARG A 82 27.56 1.98 14.75
C ARG A 82 28.94 1.53 14.23
N LYS A 83 28.97 0.74 13.14
CA LYS A 83 30.19 0.34 12.43
C LYS A 83 30.61 1.34 11.33
N GLY A 84 29.85 2.41 11.10
CA GLY A 84 30.08 3.37 10.02
C GLY A 84 29.84 2.82 8.62
N LEU A 85 29.04 1.75 8.49
CA LEU A 85 28.77 1.10 7.19
C LEU A 85 27.59 1.72 6.44
N VAL A 86 26.63 2.27 7.19
CA VAL A 86 25.44 2.96 6.70
C VAL A 86 25.28 4.25 7.49
N ASP A 87 24.57 5.21 6.93
CA ASP A 87 24.24 6.48 7.56
C ASP A 87 22.86 6.96 7.06
N GLY A 88 22.38 8.07 7.60
CA GLY A 88 21.12 8.65 7.20
C GLY A 88 20.54 9.57 8.26
N SER A 89 19.61 10.43 7.84
CA SER A 89 19.04 11.48 8.68
C SER A 89 18.28 10.95 9.91
N ALA A 90 17.83 9.68 9.87
CA ALA A 90 17.14 9.02 10.97
C ALA A 90 18.07 8.14 11.83
N CYS A 91 19.31 7.87 11.44
CA CYS A 91 20.16 6.90 12.14
C CYS A 91 20.43 7.27 13.61
N SER A 92 20.85 8.51 13.87
CA SER A 92 21.10 8.96 15.26
C SER A 92 19.82 8.89 16.11
N SER A 93 18.68 9.27 15.53
CA SER A 93 17.37 9.23 16.18
C SER A 93 16.91 7.79 16.51
N LEU A 94 17.24 6.84 15.64
CA LEU A 94 16.88 5.42 15.78
C LEU A 94 17.82 4.65 16.73
N CYS A 95 19.10 5.00 16.75
CA CYS A 95 20.14 4.13 17.30
C CYS A 95 20.86 4.68 18.53
N ASP A 96 20.85 6.00 18.73
CA ASP A 96 21.57 6.66 19.83
C ASP A 96 20.65 7.47 20.75
N LYS A 97 19.68 8.19 20.18
CA LYS A 97 18.80 9.11 20.93
C LYS A 97 17.46 8.50 21.34
N ASP A 98 17.10 7.34 20.76
CA ASP A 98 15.81 6.67 20.94
C ASP A 98 14.59 7.59 20.74
N THR A 99 14.71 8.60 19.86
CA THR A 99 13.60 9.53 19.53
C THR A 99 12.73 9.05 18.39
N LEU A 100 13.16 8.01 17.67
CA LEU A 100 12.38 7.30 16.66
C LEU A 100 11.98 5.92 17.21
N GLU A 101 10.74 5.79 17.65
CA GLU A 101 10.21 4.58 18.28
C GLU A 101 9.39 3.74 17.28
N LEU A 102 9.57 2.43 17.34
CA LEU A 102 8.82 1.45 16.55
C LEU A 102 7.69 0.86 17.41
N ASP A 103 6.44 1.12 17.04
CA ASP A 103 5.26 0.76 17.84
C ASP A 103 4.59 -0.53 17.39
N LYS A 104 3.66 -0.43 16.42
CA LYS A 104 2.81 -1.51 15.97
C LYS A 104 3.33 -2.03 14.64
N CYS A 105 3.49 -3.35 14.54
CA CYS A 105 3.80 -4.00 13.28
C CYS A 105 2.57 -3.98 12.37
N LEU A 106 2.78 -3.58 11.12
CA LEU A 106 1.77 -3.50 10.06
C LEU A 106 2.13 -4.40 8.87
N SER A 107 3.24 -5.14 8.96
CA SER A 107 3.76 -6.03 7.93
C SER A 107 2.72 -7.04 7.42
N THR A 108 2.79 -7.31 6.12
CA THR A 108 2.04 -8.37 5.44
C THR A 108 2.95 -9.44 4.84
N HIS A 109 4.25 -9.14 4.69
CA HIS A 109 5.25 -10.03 4.11
C HIS A 109 6.47 -10.19 5.02
N ALA A 110 7.09 -11.36 4.96
CA ALA A 110 8.23 -11.70 5.82
C ALA A 110 9.52 -10.95 5.45
N ALA A 111 9.72 -10.70 4.15
CA ALA A 111 10.90 -10.04 3.57
C ALA A 111 10.90 -8.52 3.73
N LYS A 112 9.73 -7.91 3.94
CA LYS A 112 9.56 -6.46 4.08
C LYS A 112 8.75 -6.17 5.33
N GLN A 113 9.35 -5.47 6.28
CA GLN A 113 8.68 -5.14 7.52
C GLN A 113 8.21 -3.69 7.49
N VAL A 114 7.00 -3.48 8.01
CA VAL A 114 6.34 -2.18 8.11
C VAL A 114 5.90 -1.99 9.54
N TYR A 115 6.24 -0.87 10.14
CA TYR A 115 5.88 -0.51 11.50
C TYR A 115 5.27 0.89 11.52
N SER A 116 4.25 1.11 12.36
CA SER A 116 3.94 2.48 12.79
C SER A 116 4.98 2.92 13.81
N GLY A 117 5.24 4.22 13.90
CA GLY A 117 6.13 4.75 14.91
C GLY A 117 5.97 6.25 15.10
N MET A 118 6.65 6.76 16.13
CA MET A 118 6.73 8.17 16.46
C MET A 118 8.16 8.66 16.30
N TRP A 119 8.35 9.78 15.63
CA TRP A 119 9.63 10.48 15.56
C TRP A 119 9.50 11.87 16.16
N GLY A 120 9.84 12.00 17.45
CA GLY A 120 9.44 13.17 18.22
C GLY A 120 7.91 13.30 18.24
N ASP A 121 7.39 14.41 17.72
CA ASP A 121 5.94 14.67 17.62
C ASP A 121 5.32 14.21 16.29
N LEU A 122 6.10 13.63 15.38
CA LEU A 122 5.64 13.21 14.06
C LEU A 122 5.25 11.73 14.05
N GLU A 123 4.00 11.43 13.72
CA GLU A 123 3.57 10.06 13.49
C GLU A 123 4.00 9.59 12.09
N GLY A 124 4.73 8.47 12.04
CA GLY A 124 5.34 7.95 10.83
C GLY A 124 5.11 6.46 10.60
N VAL A 125 5.45 6.03 9.39
CA VAL A 125 5.50 4.62 8.99
C VAL A 125 6.93 4.27 8.63
N VAL A 126 7.52 3.35 9.37
CA VAL A 126 8.87 2.84 9.17
C VAL A 126 8.82 1.60 8.30
N ARG A 127 9.60 1.58 7.22
CA ARG A 127 9.70 0.45 6.30
C ARG A 127 11.15 -0.01 6.23
N CYS A 128 11.36 -1.32 6.22
CA CYS A 128 12.69 -1.90 6.08
C CYS A 128 12.65 -3.26 5.38
N ARG A 129 13.77 -3.64 4.77
CA ARG A 129 13.96 -4.93 4.12
C ARG A 129 14.70 -5.88 5.05
N MET A 130 14.28 -7.14 5.09
CA MET A 130 14.92 -8.19 5.90
C MET A 130 15.95 -9.01 5.11
N ASP A 131 15.91 -8.96 3.79
CA ASP A 131 16.80 -9.74 2.93
C ASP A 131 18.17 -9.07 2.80
N GLU A 132 19.18 -9.63 3.47
CA GLU A 132 20.56 -9.13 3.44
C GLU A 132 21.32 -9.50 2.15
N ALA A 133 20.87 -10.53 1.42
CA ALA A 133 21.60 -11.13 0.29
C ALA A 133 21.64 -10.25 -0.97
N ALA A 134 20.65 -9.37 -1.17
CA ALA A 134 20.60 -8.49 -2.35
C ALA A 134 21.57 -7.29 -2.26
N ALA A 135 22.13 -7.01 -1.08
CA ALA A 135 22.91 -5.78 -0.85
C ALA A 135 24.41 -5.91 -1.17
N LEU A 136 24.96 -7.11 -1.42
CA LEU A 136 26.42 -7.27 -1.44
C LEU A 136 27.10 -6.97 -2.78
N PHE A 137 26.38 -7.07 -3.91
CA PHE A 137 27.00 -6.99 -5.24
C PHE A 137 26.83 -5.63 -5.95
N ASP A 138 25.83 -4.82 -5.57
CA ASP A 138 25.55 -3.55 -6.24
C ASP A 138 25.91 -2.31 -5.41
N THR A 139 26.40 -2.45 -4.17
CA THR A 139 26.71 -1.26 -3.35
C THR A 139 27.92 -0.47 -3.86
N PRO A 140 27.93 0.87 -3.70
CA PRO A 140 29.10 1.70 -3.98
C PRO A 140 30.37 1.14 -3.28
N PRO A 141 31.43 0.83 -4.05
CA PRO A 141 32.67 0.33 -3.49
C PRO A 141 33.42 1.40 -2.69
N THR A 142 34.35 0.95 -1.86
CA THR A 142 35.21 1.88 -1.12
C THR A 142 36.05 2.71 -2.09
N GLY A 143 36.08 4.03 -1.92
CA GLY A 143 36.81 4.95 -2.80
C GLY A 143 35.99 5.53 -3.96
N THR A 144 34.70 5.25 -4.05
CA THR A 144 33.79 5.91 -5.01
C THR A 144 33.77 7.43 -4.75
N SER A 145 34.07 8.22 -5.79
CA SER A 145 33.91 9.68 -5.74
C SER A 145 32.44 10.08 -5.88
N VAL A 146 32.12 11.34 -5.55
CA VAL A 146 30.76 11.88 -5.70
C VAL A 146 30.31 11.86 -7.16
N GLU A 147 31.20 12.17 -8.10
CA GLU A 147 30.94 12.11 -9.53
C GLU A 147 30.65 10.68 -9.98
N LYS A 148 31.44 9.72 -9.50
CA LYS A 148 31.22 8.31 -9.84
C LYS A 148 29.90 7.80 -9.25
N PHE A 149 29.55 8.24 -8.04
CA PHE A 149 28.27 7.90 -7.44
C PHE A 149 27.09 8.51 -8.21
N ARG A 150 27.25 9.76 -8.69
CA ARG A 150 26.27 10.40 -9.59
C ARG A 150 26.07 9.61 -10.88
N GLU A 151 27.14 9.12 -11.51
CA GLU A 151 27.05 8.26 -12.68
C GLU A 151 26.27 6.97 -12.37
N MET A 152 26.54 6.33 -11.24
CA MET A 152 25.80 5.13 -10.81
C MET A 152 24.29 5.43 -10.68
N ILE A 153 23.92 6.55 -10.04
CA ILE A 153 22.52 6.98 -9.91
C ILE A 153 21.90 7.20 -11.29
N LEU A 154 22.58 7.94 -12.17
CA LEU A 154 22.09 8.18 -13.53
C LEU A 154 21.87 6.86 -14.27
N ASP A 155 22.83 5.94 -14.20
CA ASP A 155 22.74 4.64 -14.88
C ASP A 155 21.58 3.79 -14.35
N HIS A 156 21.32 3.81 -13.04
CA HIS A 156 20.15 3.14 -12.45
C HIS A 156 18.83 3.79 -12.92
N LEU A 157 18.79 5.11 -12.97
CA LEU A 157 17.58 5.84 -13.33
C LEU A 157 17.30 5.86 -14.84
N LYS A 158 18.28 5.56 -15.71
CA LYS A 158 18.06 5.40 -17.17
C LYS A 158 17.02 4.34 -17.50
N VAL A 159 16.80 3.37 -16.61
CA VAL A 159 15.74 2.36 -16.72
C VAL A 159 14.34 3.02 -16.71
N LEU A 160 14.20 4.23 -16.18
CA LEU A 160 12.94 4.96 -16.19
C LEU A 160 12.57 5.53 -17.57
N ASP A 161 13.46 5.43 -18.56
CA ASP A 161 13.39 5.93 -19.94
C ASP A 161 14.27 7.19 -20.17
N GLU A 162 15.07 7.16 -21.26
CA GLU A 162 16.09 8.18 -21.58
C GLU A 162 15.49 9.38 -22.34
N GLU A 163 14.30 9.23 -22.93
CA GLU A 163 13.68 10.27 -23.75
C GLU A 163 13.07 11.42 -22.92
N GLN A 164 12.93 11.28 -21.61
CA GLN A 164 12.28 12.28 -20.75
C GLN A 164 13.28 13.28 -20.13
N ALA A 165 12.93 14.57 -20.24
CA ALA A 165 13.81 15.71 -19.96
C ALA A 165 14.24 15.88 -18.48
N ASN A 166 13.62 15.20 -17.50
CA ASN A 166 13.81 15.51 -16.07
C ASN A 166 14.66 14.49 -15.28
N LEU A 167 15.34 13.56 -15.96
CA LEU A 167 16.25 12.60 -15.30
C LEU A 167 17.36 13.29 -14.48
N GLY A 168 17.85 14.42 -14.99
CA GLY A 168 18.86 15.24 -14.29
C GLY A 168 18.33 15.86 -13.00
N GLU A 169 17.05 16.24 -12.96
CA GLU A 169 16.39 16.76 -11.77
C GLU A 169 16.20 15.65 -10.72
N LEU A 170 15.72 14.47 -11.13
CA LEU A 170 15.57 13.33 -10.22
C LEU A 170 16.91 12.90 -9.62
N THR A 171 17.96 12.92 -10.44
CA THR A 171 19.33 12.65 -9.99
C THR A 171 19.79 13.70 -8.97
N ALA A 172 19.52 14.98 -9.22
CA ALA A 172 19.84 16.05 -8.27
C ALA A 172 19.07 15.88 -6.95
N ARG A 173 17.79 15.49 -6.99
CA ARG A 173 16.99 15.16 -5.80
C ARG A 173 17.57 13.95 -5.06
N ALA A 174 17.98 12.90 -5.76
CA ALA A 174 18.60 11.71 -5.17
C ALA A 174 19.94 12.04 -4.49
N LEU A 175 20.78 12.86 -5.11
CA LEU A 175 22.02 13.35 -4.51
C LEU A 175 21.77 14.25 -3.30
N ALA A 176 20.78 15.14 -3.37
CA ALA A 176 20.41 15.99 -2.24
C ALA A 176 19.82 15.19 -1.07
N ALA A 177 19.10 14.10 -1.35
CA ALA A 177 18.64 13.17 -0.32
C ALA A 177 19.79 12.36 0.29
N ALA A 178 20.87 12.13 -0.48
CA ALA A 178 22.02 11.38 -0.01
C ALA A 178 22.92 12.14 0.97
N ASP A 179 23.02 13.46 0.83
CA ASP A 179 23.65 14.35 1.83
C ASP A 179 22.75 14.47 3.07
N ALA A 180 22.80 13.44 3.91
CA ALA A 180 21.87 13.26 5.01
C ALA A 180 22.15 14.21 6.18
N ASN A 181 23.43 14.55 6.38
CA ASN A 181 23.88 15.49 7.41
C ASN A 181 23.87 16.95 6.94
N LYS A 182 23.65 17.20 5.64
CA LYS A 182 23.59 18.52 4.98
C LYS A 182 24.91 19.30 5.06
N ASP A 183 26.03 18.60 5.00
CA ASP A 183 27.37 19.20 5.01
C ASP A 183 27.89 19.56 3.60
N GLY A 184 27.11 19.26 2.56
CA GLY A 184 27.46 19.49 1.16
C GLY A 184 28.39 18.43 0.57
N ARG A 185 28.66 17.34 1.29
CA ARG A 185 29.46 16.19 0.87
C ARG A 185 28.64 14.92 1.03
N ILE A 186 29.05 13.88 0.32
CA ILE A 186 28.41 12.56 0.43
C ILE A 186 29.49 11.57 0.86
N SER A 187 29.36 11.09 2.10
CA SER A 187 30.21 10.03 2.62
C SER A 187 29.89 8.67 1.97
N LEU A 188 30.80 7.70 2.09
CA LEU A 188 30.56 6.35 1.58
C LEU A 188 29.35 5.68 2.24
N ALA A 189 29.13 5.95 3.53
CA ALA A 189 28.02 5.38 4.29
C ALA A 189 26.67 5.98 3.83
N GLU A 190 26.62 7.28 3.57
CA GLU A 190 25.48 7.97 2.96
C GLU A 190 25.20 7.46 1.54
N ALA A 191 26.25 7.34 0.70
CA ALA A 191 26.12 6.82 -0.66
C ALA A 191 25.54 5.40 -0.67
N ARG A 192 26.04 4.50 0.20
CA ARG A 192 25.55 3.13 0.32
C ARG A 192 24.09 3.06 0.76
N SER A 193 23.71 3.89 1.72
CA SER A 193 22.35 3.93 2.26
C SER A 193 21.38 4.45 1.21
N SER A 194 21.72 5.55 0.56
CA SER A 194 20.92 6.16 -0.50
C SER A 194 20.78 5.24 -1.70
N TRP A 195 21.86 4.56 -2.10
CA TRP A 195 21.81 3.56 -3.17
C TRP A 195 20.85 2.41 -2.85
N ALA A 196 20.91 1.88 -1.63
CA ALA A 196 20.01 0.81 -1.22
C ALA A 196 18.53 1.24 -1.27
N LEU A 197 18.25 2.50 -0.94
CA LEU A 197 16.89 3.06 -1.00
C LEU A 197 16.41 3.32 -2.43
N LEU A 198 17.26 3.81 -3.33
CA LEU A 198 16.91 4.07 -4.73
C LEU A 198 16.52 2.80 -5.51
N GLN A 199 16.91 1.62 -5.02
CA GLN A 199 16.48 0.33 -5.56
C GLN A 199 15.06 -0.06 -5.10
N LEU A 200 14.48 0.63 -4.12
CA LEU A 200 13.12 0.38 -3.65
C LEU A 200 12.13 1.22 -4.47
N ASN A 201 11.20 0.55 -5.14
CA ASN A 201 10.21 1.19 -6.01
C ASN A 201 9.39 2.27 -5.28
N ASP A 202 8.98 2.00 -4.04
CA ASP A 202 8.19 2.92 -3.22
C ASP A 202 8.99 4.15 -2.77
N PHE A 203 10.29 4.00 -2.48
CA PHE A 203 11.17 5.14 -2.20
C PHE A 203 11.44 5.96 -3.46
N LEU A 204 11.76 5.31 -4.58
CA LEU A 204 12.01 5.96 -5.86
C LEU A 204 10.77 6.75 -6.32
N LEU A 205 9.58 6.15 -6.23
CA LEU A 205 8.33 6.82 -6.57
C LEU A 205 8.05 8.00 -5.65
N ALA A 206 8.30 7.85 -4.34
CA ALA A 206 8.13 8.94 -3.38
C ALA A 206 9.05 10.14 -3.70
N LEU A 207 10.28 9.88 -4.13
CA LEU A 207 11.23 10.90 -4.57
C LEU A 207 10.81 11.57 -5.88
N ALA A 208 10.34 10.80 -6.85
CA ALA A 208 9.86 11.31 -8.14
C ALA A 208 8.61 12.18 -7.99
N LEU A 209 7.63 11.72 -7.22
CA LEU A 209 6.32 12.38 -7.06
C LEU A 209 6.22 13.31 -5.84
N GLN A 210 7.35 13.61 -5.19
CA GLN A 210 7.38 14.39 -3.94
C GLN A 210 6.61 15.72 -4.03
N GLU A 211 6.67 16.39 -5.18
CA GLU A 211 6.02 17.69 -5.41
C GLU A 211 4.57 17.59 -5.90
N ARG A 212 4.15 16.41 -6.38
CA ARG A 212 2.78 16.16 -6.83
C ARG A 212 1.82 15.92 -5.66
N GLY A 213 2.35 15.57 -4.49
CA GLY A 213 1.57 15.42 -3.26
C GLY A 213 0.73 14.14 -3.19
N HIS A 214 0.89 13.21 -4.14
CA HIS A 214 0.22 11.90 -4.12
C HIS A 214 0.91 10.90 -3.19
N THR A 215 2.20 11.06 -2.90
CA THR A 215 2.97 10.16 -2.04
C THR A 215 3.16 10.74 -0.64
N PRO A 216 3.29 9.90 0.40
CA PRO A 216 3.70 10.33 1.72
C PRO A 216 5.13 10.91 1.67
N LYS A 217 5.34 12.04 2.33
CA LYS A 217 6.67 12.64 2.47
C LYS A 217 7.63 11.69 3.19
N ILE A 218 8.84 11.56 2.66
CA ILE A 218 9.95 10.90 3.34
C ILE A 218 10.43 11.84 4.47
N LEU A 219 10.39 11.35 5.71
CA LEU A 219 10.85 12.08 6.88
C LEU A 219 12.36 11.89 7.11
N GLY A 220 12.85 10.69 6.80
CA GLY A 220 14.26 10.36 6.90
C GLY A 220 14.53 8.87 6.73
N PHE A 221 15.80 8.49 6.81
CA PHE A 221 16.22 7.11 6.58
C PHE A 221 17.46 6.72 7.39
N CYS A 222 17.73 5.42 7.48
CA CYS A 222 18.95 4.87 8.06
C CYS A 222 19.33 3.56 7.35
N GLY A 223 20.36 3.57 6.50
CA GLY A 223 20.63 2.42 5.64
C GLY A 223 19.50 2.19 4.64
N ASP A 224 18.98 0.96 4.59
CA ASP A 224 17.83 0.54 3.78
C ASP A 224 16.48 0.65 4.51
N LEU A 225 16.48 1.22 5.72
CA LEU A 225 15.26 1.61 6.43
C LEU A 225 14.92 3.05 6.10
N TYR A 226 13.65 3.33 5.86
CA TYR A 226 13.18 4.71 5.72
C TYR A 226 11.84 4.93 6.40
N VAL A 227 11.57 6.20 6.72
CA VAL A 227 10.39 6.65 7.46
C VAL A 227 9.62 7.61 6.58
N THR A 228 8.31 7.40 6.45
CA THR A 228 7.40 8.33 5.80
C THR A 228 6.40 8.91 6.79
N GLU A 229 5.77 10.03 6.43
CA GLU A 229 4.56 10.47 7.14
C GLU A 229 3.50 9.36 7.11
N LYS A 230 2.71 9.28 8.18
CA LYS A 230 1.57 8.36 8.21
C LYS A 230 0.40 8.92 7.41
N VAL A 231 -0.19 8.09 6.55
CA VAL A 231 -1.47 8.39 5.90
C VAL A 231 -2.60 8.14 6.93
N PRO A 232 -3.34 9.17 7.36
CA PRO A 232 -4.27 9.03 8.49
C PRO A 232 -5.42 8.06 8.21
N ASN A 233 -6.00 8.14 7.01
CA ASN A 233 -7.15 7.33 6.61
C ASN A 233 -6.74 6.36 5.51
N ALA A 234 -6.16 5.22 5.90
CA ALA A 234 -5.86 4.09 5.02
C ALA A 234 -6.41 2.80 5.66
N PRO A 235 -7.04 1.89 4.90
CA PRO A 235 -7.21 1.89 3.44
C PRO A 235 -8.25 2.91 2.93
N LEU A 236 -8.32 3.11 1.61
CA LEU A 236 -9.20 4.10 0.95
C LEU A 236 -10.68 3.87 1.27
N TYR A 237 -11.10 2.62 1.20
CA TYR A 237 -12.36 2.08 1.70
C TYR A 237 -12.15 0.60 2.00
N GLY A 238 -13.14 -0.03 2.64
CA GLY A 238 -12.98 -1.40 3.11
C GLY A 238 -12.59 -1.43 4.57
N VAL A 239 -13.34 -2.18 5.37
CA VAL A 239 -12.84 -2.60 6.68
C VAL A 239 -11.80 -3.71 6.47
N ARG A 240 -10.62 -3.59 7.10
CA ARG A 240 -9.64 -4.67 7.17
C ARG A 240 -10.25 -5.81 7.99
N ALA A 241 -10.96 -6.68 7.30
CA ALA A 241 -11.72 -7.78 7.86
C ALA A 241 -11.03 -9.10 7.52
N PRO A 242 -11.05 -10.11 8.42
CA PRO A 242 -10.50 -11.43 8.13
C PRO A 242 -11.07 -12.02 6.83
N ALA A 243 -10.29 -12.85 6.13
CA ALA A 243 -10.66 -13.41 4.83
C ALA A 243 -11.99 -14.20 4.81
N TRP A 244 -12.44 -14.70 5.96
CA TRP A 244 -13.72 -15.41 6.10
C TRP A 244 -14.94 -14.49 6.23
N THR A 245 -14.74 -13.17 6.31
CA THR A 245 -15.84 -12.21 6.49
C THR A 245 -16.74 -12.18 5.25
N PRO A 246 -18.05 -12.44 5.36
CA PRO A 246 -18.94 -12.44 4.21
C PRO A 246 -18.94 -11.10 3.47
N ALA A 247 -18.93 -11.14 2.13
CA ALA A 247 -18.83 -9.94 1.29
C ALA A 247 -19.96 -8.92 1.51
N TRP A 248 -21.14 -9.36 1.95
CA TRP A 248 -22.25 -8.45 2.29
C TRP A 248 -21.99 -7.67 3.59
N VAL A 249 -21.34 -8.28 4.58
CA VAL A 249 -20.96 -7.61 5.84
C VAL A 249 -19.90 -6.55 5.58
N ARG A 250 -18.88 -6.88 4.77
CA ARG A 250 -17.85 -5.92 4.33
C ARG A 250 -18.49 -4.71 3.66
N ARG A 251 -19.32 -4.93 2.62
CA ARG A 251 -20.01 -3.86 1.89
C ARG A 251 -20.93 -3.00 2.78
N ALA A 252 -21.65 -3.62 3.71
CA ALA A 252 -22.50 -2.90 4.66
C ALA A 252 -21.67 -2.04 5.64
N ALA A 253 -20.53 -2.55 6.10
CA ALA A 253 -19.61 -1.80 6.95
C ALA A 253 -18.98 -0.61 6.19
N ASP A 254 -18.61 -0.81 4.92
CA ASP A 254 -17.98 0.21 4.09
C ASP A 254 -18.89 1.45 3.91
N HIS A 255 -20.21 1.28 3.89
CA HIS A 255 -21.16 2.40 3.87
C HIS A 255 -21.03 3.32 5.10
N TRP A 256 -20.69 2.77 6.28
CA TRP A 256 -20.65 3.53 7.53
C TRP A 256 -19.36 4.29 7.74
N PHE A 257 -18.27 3.84 7.12
CA PHE A 257 -16.92 4.38 7.31
C PHE A 257 -16.41 5.18 6.10
N THR A 258 -17.23 5.34 5.05
CA THR A 258 -16.86 6.14 3.87
C THR A 258 -17.27 7.61 4.03
N PRO A 259 -16.43 8.57 3.56
CA PRO A 259 -16.76 9.99 3.58
C PRO A 259 -18.03 10.32 2.78
N ALA A 260 -18.57 11.53 2.95
CA ALA A 260 -19.62 12.06 2.08
C ALA A 260 -19.21 12.00 0.59
N TRP A 261 -20.19 11.88 -0.31
CA TRP A 261 -19.93 11.62 -1.73
C TRP A 261 -18.99 12.64 -2.39
N HIS A 262 -19.10 13.94 -2.07
CA HIS A 262 -18.22 14.97 -2.63
C HIS A 262 -16.76 14.81 -2.20
N HIS A 263 -16.49 14.36 -0.97
CA HIS A 263 -15.15 14.01 -0.52
C HIS A 263 -14.64 12.76 -1.24
N ARG A 264 -15.50 11.76 -1.46
CA ARG A 264 -15.14 10.59 -2.27
C ARG A 264 -14.74 11.00 -3.68
N ALA A 265 -15.53 11.87 -4.33
CA ALA A 265 -15.22 12.42 -5.64
C ALA A 265 -13.87 13.16 -5.68
N LYS A 266 -13.56 13.98 -4.65
CA LYS A 266 -12.26 14.65 -4.51
C LYS A 266 -11.10 13.65 -4.43
N ILE A 267 -11.25 12.61 -3.62
CA ILE A 267 -10.23 11.56 -3.48
C ILE A 267 -10.06 10.79 -4.80
N SER A 268 -11.16 10.46 -5.48
CA SER A 268 -11.14 9.77 -6.77
C SER A 268 -10.46 10.59 -7.86
N MET A 269 -10.65 11.91 -7.85
CA MET A 269 -9.93 12.81 -8.74
C MET A 269 -8.42 12.73 -8.52
N GLY A 270 -7.96 12.67 -7.26
CA GLY A 270 -6.55 12.49 -6.94
C GLY A 270 -5.97 11.14 -7.39
N LEU A 271 -6.75 10.05 -7.40
CA LEU A 271 -6.30 8.78 -7.99
C LEU A 271 -6.18 8.87 -9.52
N LEU A 272 -7.11 9.57 -10.18
CA LEU A 272 -7.05 9.80 -11.63
C LEU A 272 -5.87 10.71 -12.02
N GLU A 273 -5.56 11.72 -11.20
CA GLU A 273 -4.36 12.56 -11.35
C GLU A 273 -3.07 11.76 -11.15
N LEU A 274 -3.03 10.83 -10.18
CA LEU A 274 -1.90 9.91 -10.05
C LEU A 274 -1.73 9.08 -11.32
N VAL A 275 -2.81 8.51 -11.89
CA VAL A 275 -2.71 7.70 -13.11
C VAL A 275 -2.13 8.51 -14.27
N GLU A 276 -2.52 9.79 -14.37
CA GLU A 276 -1.94 10.73 -15.33
C GLU A 276 -0.45 10.96 -15.07
N ASP A 277 -0.05 11.18 -13.82
CA ASP A 277 1.36 11.39 -13.46
C ASP A 277 2.25 10.15 -13.62
N LEU A 278 1.67 8.95 -13.58
CA LEU A 278 2.36 7.69 -13.82
C LEU A 278 2.46 7.33 -15.32
N PHE A 279 1.64 7.94 -16.17
CA PHE A 279 1.55 7.66 -17.60
C PHE A 279 2.16 8.82 -18.40
N HIS A 280 3.31 8.63 -19.04
CA HIS A 280 4.14 9.73 -19.59
C HIS A 280 4.52 10.80 -18.57
N GLY A 281 4.76 10.37 -17.32
CA GLY A 281 5.22 11.26 -16.27
C GLY A 281 6.58 11.89 -16.57
N ALA A 282 6.90 12.97 -15.85
CA ALA A 282 8.18 13.67 -15.92
C ALA A 282 9.41 12.74 -15.72
N PHE A 283 9.22 11.61 -15.04
CA PHE A 283 10.27 10.68 -14.63
C PHE A 283 10.06 9.27 -15.19
N GLY A 284 9.37 9.15 -16.32
CA GLY A 284 9.11 7.86 -16.97
C GLY A 284 7.71 7.32 -16.76
N SER A 285 7.47 6.14 -17.35
CA SER A 285 6.21 5.42 -17.25
C SER A 285 6.26 4.35 -16.17
N PHE A 286 5.23 4.31 -15.33
CA PHE A 286 5.09 3.35 -14.24
C PHE A 286 3.83 2.50 -14.41
N LEU A 287 3.90 1.25 -13.96
CA LEU A 287 2.78 0.30 -13.98
C LEU A 287 2.35 -0.01 -12.56
N MET A 288 1.04 -0.02 -12.33
CA MET A 288 0.44 -0.40 -11.05
C MET A 288 0.09 -1.89 -11.11
N CYS A 289 0.91 -2.76 -10.51
CA CYS A 289 0.84 -4.22 -10.64
C CYS A 289 0.23 -4.98 -9.44
N ASP A 290 -0.40 -4.24 -8.54
CA ASP A 290 -1.29 -4.75 -7.49
C ASP A 290 -2.15 -3.58 -7.03
N LEU A 291 -3.18 -3.24 -7.80
CA LEU A 291 -4.00 -2.08 -7.52
C LEU A 291 -5.20 -2.48 -6.65
N SER A 292 -5.24 -1.96 -5.42
CA SER A 292 -6.30 -2.25 -4.45
C SER A 292 -6.56 -1.04 -3.57
N ALA A 293 -7.80 -0.89 -3.09
CA ALA A 293 -8.17 0.12 -2.09
C ALA A 293 -7.30 0.02 -0.80
N ALA A 294 -6.70 -1.15 -0.55
CA ALA A 294 -5.80 -1.40 0.57
C ALA A 294 -4.54 -0.52 0.56
N HIS A 295 -4.07 -0.15 -0.63
CA HIS A 295 -2.79 0.55 -0.84
C HIS A 295 -2.93 2.07 -0.89
N PHE A 296 -4.17 2.56 -0.82
CA PHE A 296 -4.50 3.98 -0.91
C PHE A 296 -5.08 4.49 0.39
N GLY A 297 -5.08 5.80 0.55
CA GLY A 297 -5.71 6.50 1.65
C GLY A 297 -5.88 7.98 1.35
N TYR A 298 -6.18 8.76 2.38
CA TYR A 298 -6.36 10.20 2.24
C TYR A 298 -6.04 10.98 3.52
N THR A 299 -5.74 12.27 3.35
CA THR A 299 -5.47 13.21 4.45
C THR A 299 -6.77 13.64 5.15
N GLY A 300 -6.67 14.36 6.28
CA GLY A 300 -7.85 14.97 6.92
C GLY A 300 -8.60 15.98 6.04
N ARG A 301 -7.97 16.48 4.96
CA ARG A 301 -8.60 17.35 3.95
C ARG A 301 -9.13 16.59 2.73
N TYR A 302 -9.16 15.25 2.80
CA TYR A 302 -9.59 14.38 1.71
C TYR A 302 -8.71 14.52 0.45
N ASP A 303 -7.42 14.83 0.63
CA ASP A 303 -6.43 14.75 -0.45
C ASP A 303 -5.96 13.30 -0.56
N PHE A 304 -6.00 12.72 -1.76
CA PHE A 304 -5.60 11.35 -2.04
C PHE A 304 -4.11 11.10 -1.72
N ARG A 305 -3.80 9.91 -1.18
CA ARG A 305 -2.43 9.47 -0.90
C ARG A 305 -2.22 7.99 -1.23
N VAL A 306 -1.06 7.66 -1.77
CA VAL A 306 -0.55 6.30 -1.95
C VAL A 306 0.07 5.82 -0.64
N ALA A 307 -0.66 5.04 0.16
CA ALA A 307 -0.17 4.54 1.44
C ALA A 307 0.89 3.44 1.27
N ASP A 308 0.79 2.65 0.20
CA ASP A 308 1.78 1.64 -0.18
C ASP A 308 2.02 1.69 -1.70
N ALA A 309 3.26 1.95 -2.10
CA ALA A 309 3.67 2.11 -3.49
C ALA A 309 4.56 0.96 -3.99
N GLN A 310 4.74 -0.11 -3.21
CA GLN A 310 5.72 -1.16 -3.53
C GLN A 310 5.49 -1.85 -4.87
N ASN A 311 4.22 -1.96 -5.26
CA ASN A 311 3.78 -2.62 -6.48
C ASN A 311 3.51 -1.64 -7.62
N ILE A 312 3.93 -0.37 -7.47
CA ILE A 312 4.02 0.59 -8.57
C ILE A 312 5.46 0.52 -9.08
N VAL A 313 5.65 -0.05 -10.27
CA VAL A 313 6.97 -0.41 -10.79
C VAL A 313 7.29 0.34 -12.07
N PRO A 314 8.55 0.69 -12.33
CA PRO A 314 8.94 1.23 -13.62
C PRO A 314 8.62 0.26 -14.77
N GLN A 315 8.10 0.79 -15.87
CA GLN A 315 7.68 -0.03 -17.00
C GLN A 315 8.84 -0.85 -17.59
N ALA A 316 10.05 -0.29 -17.72
CA ALA A 316 11.18 -1.03 -18.26
C ALA A 316 11.64 -2.17 -17.33
N THR A 317 11.63 -1.96 -16.01
CA THR A 317 11.95 -3.02 -15.03
C THR A 317 10.95 -4.17 -15.13
N PHE A 318 9.66 -3.85 -15.27
CA PHE A 318 8.63 -4.84 -15.54
C PHE A 318 8.88 -5.60 -16.86
N GLN A 319 9.16 -4.87 -17.95
CA GLN A 319 9.38 -5.46 -19.27
C GLN A 319 10.58 -6.42 -19.27
N GLU A 320 11.67 -6.07 -18.57
CA GLU A 320 12.83 -6.94 -18.44
C GLU A 320 12.50 -8.21 -17.64
N ALA A 321 11.81 -8.06 -16.51
CA ALA A 321 11.42 -9.20 -15.68
C ALA A 321 10.48 -10.18 -16.43
N ILE A 322 9.46 -9.66 -17.12
CA ILE A 322 8.45 -10.49 -17.79
C ILE A 322 9.01 -11.20 -19.04
N ARG A 323 9.92 -10.55 -19.80
CA ARG A 323 10.58 -11.17 -20.97
C ARG A 323 11.40 -12.41 -20.61
N GLN A 324 11.90 -12.47 -19.38
CA GLN A 324 12.66 -13.61 -18.87
C GLN A 324 11.76 -14.78 -18.42
N GLN A 325 10.46 -14.52 -18.20
CA GLN A 325 9.50 -15.51 -17.73
C GLN A 325 9.09 -16.47 -18.84
N ARG A 326 9.17 -17.78 -18.55
CA ARG A 326 8.66 -18.83 -19.42
C ARG A 326 7.18 -19.07 -19.16
N CYS A 327 6.44 -19.43 -20.20
CA CYS A 327 5.02 -19.67 -20.11
C CYS A 327 4.57 -20.81 -21.03
N ASP A 328 3.50 -21.50 -20.62
CA ASP A 328 2.78 -22.43 -21.46
C ASP A 328 1.44 -21.86 -21.94
N ARG A 329 0.87 -20.92 -21.18
CA ARG A 329 -0.41 -20.25 -21.42
C ARG A 329 -0.37 -18.82 -20.86
N ASP A 330 -1.27 -17.96 -21.33
CA ASP A 330 -1.30 -16.53 -20.94
C ASP A 330 -1.43 -16.31 -19.43
N THR A 331 -2.15 -17.18 -18.72
CA THR A 331 -2.31 -17.09 -17.26
C THR A 331 -1.02 -17.33 -16.48
N ASP A 332 0.04 -17.83 -17.12
CA ASP A 332 1.35 -17.96 -16.50
C ASP A 332 2.15 -16.64 -16.60
N CYS A 333 1.68 -15.67 -17.40
CA CYS A 333 2.32 -14.38 -17.65
C CYS A 333 1.71 -13.28 -16.77
N VAL A 334 2.00 -13.37 -15.47
CA VAL A 334 1.55 -12.40 -14.47
C VAL A 334 2.75 -11.86 -13.71
N TYR A 335 2.84 -10.53 -13.61
CA TYR A 335 3.75 -9.84 -12.70
C TYR A 335 2.96 -9.24 -11.53
N GLY A 336 3.44 -9.42 -10.31
CA GLY A 336 2.72 -8.99 -9.11
C GLY A 336 1.41 -9.76 -8.94
N VAL A 337 0.28 -9.04 -8.92
CA VAL A 337 -1.06 -9.61 -8.75
C VAL A 337 -1.90 -9.46 -10.02
N ASP A 338 -1.81 -8.31 -10.70
CA ASP A 338 -2.78 -7.93 -11.74
C ASP A 338 -2.15 -7.35 -13.03
N CYS A 339 -0.82 -7.37 -13.18
CA CYS A 339 -0.16 -7.03 -14.45
C CYS A 339 -0.07 -8.29 -15.34
N LEU A 340 -1.08 -8.46 -16.19
CA LEU A 340 -1.22 -9.57 -17.12
C LEU A 340 -0.60 -9.23 -18.48
N THR A 341 0.13 -10.18 -19.08
CA THR A 341 0.58 -10.14 -20.49
C THR A 341 0.17 -11.42 -21.22
N SER A 342 0.57 -11.57 -22.48
CA SER A 342 0.28 -12.76 -23.29
C SER A 342 1.50 -13.68 -23.39
N CYS A 343 1.27 -14.97 -23.61
CA CYS A 343 2.32 -15.95 -23.85
C CYS A 343 2.60 -16.07 -25.35
N ASP A 344 3.82 -15.75 -25.77
CA ASP A 344 4.29 -16.10 -27.11
C ASP A 344 4.58 -17.61 -27.13
N LEU A 345 3.60 -18.39 -27.58
CA LEU A 345 3.69 -19.86 -27.66
C LEU A 345 4.83 -20.33 -28.57
N THR A 346 5.28 -19.51 -29.52
CA THR A 346 6.41 -19.86 -30.40
C THR A 346 7.74 -19.80 -29.65
N LYS A 347 7.90 -18.80 -28.77
CA LYS A 347 9.10 -18.59 -27.95
C LYS A 347 9.00 -19.23 -26.57
N ARG A 348 7.81 -19.70 -26.16
CA ARG A 348 7.47 -20.16 -24.81
C ARG A 348 7.85 -19.12 -23.74
N ARG A 349 7.62 -17.85 -24.05
CA ARG A 349 7.99 -16.70 -23.21
C ARG A 349 6.90 -15.65 -23.21
N CYS A 350 6.78 -14.93 -22.11
CA CYS A 350 5.81 -13.87 -21.97
C CYS A 350 6.18 -12.65 -22.83
N THR A 351 5.16 -11.99 -23.37
CA THR A 351 5.30 -10.73 -24.09
C THR A 351 5.44 -9.56 -23.10
N PRO A 352 6.11 -8.47 -23.51
CA PRO A 352 6.28 -7.29 -22.67
C PRO A 352 5.09 -6.33 -22.68
N GLU A 353 4.09 -6.54 -23.54
CA GLU A 353 2.92 -5.66 -23.62
C GLU A 353 1.89 -6.01 -22.53
N VAL A 354 1.51 -5.00 -21.73
CA VAL A 354 0.49 -5.15 -20.70
C VAL A 354 -0.90 -5.17 -21.34
N ALA A 355 -1.72 -6.14 -20.96
CA ALA A 355 -3.08 -6.28 -21.50
C ALA A 355 -4.03 -5.14 -21.07
N GLU A 356 -3.81 -4.58 -19.87
CA GLU A 356 -4.67 -3.58 -19.25
C GLU A 356 -3.87 -2.38 -18.72
N PRO A 357 -4.21 -1.13 -19.10
CA PRO A 357 -3.55 0.06 -18.59
C PRO A 357 -3.91 0.37 -17.13
N ASN A 358 -3.09 1.22 -16.48
CA ASN A 358 -3.34 1.70 -15.10
C ASN A 358 -4.75 2.28 -14.92
N LEU A 359 -5.25 3.01 -15.94
CA LEU A 359 -6.55 3.65 -15.90
C LEU A 359 -7.70 2.65 -15.73
N VAL A 360 -7.65 1.51 -16.41
CA VAL A 360 -8.64 0.43 -16.28
C VAL A 360 -8.69 -0.06 -14.82
N LYS A 361 -7.52 -0.31 -14.23
CA LYS A 361 -7.42 -0.78 -12.84
C LYS A 361 -7.96 0.27 -11.87
N ALA A 362 -7.59 1.53 -12.04
CA ALA A 362 -8.08 2.63 -11.23
C ALA A 362 -9.61 2.75 -11.30
N CYS A 363 -10.21 2.65 -12.49
CA CYS A 363 -11.66 2.70 -12.65
C CYS A 363 -12.39 1.55 -11.95
N ARG A 364 -11.83 0.34 -11.89
CA ARG A 364 -12.40 -0.76 -11.08
C ARG A 364 -12.39 -0.45 -9.58
N VAL A 365 -11.30 0.11 -9.06
CA VAL A 365 -11.25 0.51 -7.65
C VAL A 365 -12.22 1.65 -7.36
N LEU A 366 -12.45 2.53 -8.33
CA LEU A 366 -13.36 3.65 -8.19
C LEU A 366 -14.83 3.28 -8.35
N GLU A 367 -15.17 2.25 -9.15
CA GLU A 367 -16.53 1.91 -9.54
C GLU A 367 -17.52 1.93 -8.37
N ASP A 368 -17.38 0.98 -7.43
CA ASP A 368 -18.25 0.90 -6.26
C ASP A 368 -18.13 2.14 -5.36
N TYR A 369 -16.93 2.72 -5.27
CA TYR A 369 -16.62 3.83 -4.37
C TYR A 369 -17.33 5.14 -4.75
N VAL A 370 -17.42 5.45 -6.05
CA VAL A 370 -18.06 6.68 -6.55
C VAL A 370 -19.50 6.48 -6.98
N LEU A 371 -19.91 5.28 -7.40
CA LEU A 371 -21.31 5.01 -7.78
C LEU A 371 -22.22 4.92 -6.56
N GLN A 372 -21.71 4.40 -5.44
CA GLN A 372 -22.48 4.37 -4.20
C GLN A 372 -22.83 5.80 -3.76
N GLY A 373 -24.12 6.08 -3.57
CA GLY A 373 -24.59 7.40 -3.13
C GLY A 373 -24.36 8.53 -4.13
N ALA A 374 -24.13 8.22 -5.42
CA ALA A 374 -23.96 9.22 -6.45
C ALA A 374 -25.22 10.08 -6.65
N PRO A 375 -25.08 11.40 -6.84
CA PRO A 375 -26.18 12.28 -7.21
C PRO A 375 -26.89 11.80 -8.48
N SER A 376 -28.21 11.82 -8.48
CA SER A 376 -29.03 11.27 -9.58
C SER A 376 -28.76 11.94 -10.92
N ASP A 377 -28.34 13.20 -10.93
CA ASP A 377 -28.09 13.97 -12.15
C ASP A 377 -26.79 13.63 -12.87
N ILE A 378 -25.85 12.94 -12.21
CA ILE A 378 -24.60 12.49 -12.84
C ILE A 378 -24.41 10.98 -12.81
N ARG A 379 -25.23 10.24 -12.04
CA ARG A 379 -25.04 8.81 -11.80
C ARG A 379 -24.98 7.99 -13.09
N GLU A 380 -25.92 8.22 -14.01
CA GLU A 380 -25.99 7.47 -15.28
C GLU A 380 -24.77 7.73 -16.17
N GLU A 381 -24.37 8.99 -16.32
CA GLU A 381 -23.20 9.34 -17.12
C GLU A 381 -21.90 8.87 -16.47
N LEU A 382 -21.79 8.94 -15.14
CA LEU A 382 -20.64 8.42 -14.39
C LEU A 382 -20.48 6.90 -14.58
N GLU A 383 -21.57 6.15 -14.47
CA GLU A 383 -21.60 4.70 -14.70
C GLU A 383 -21.16 4.35 -16.13
N LYS A 384 -21.69 5.07 -17.11
CA LYS A 384 -21.31 4.91 -18.52
C LYS A 384 -19.82 5.18 -18.77
N GLN A 385 -19.27 6.25 -18.20
CA GLN A 385 -17.84 6.57 -18.34
C GLN A 385 -16.94 5.55 -17.62
N LEU A 386 -17.35 5.05 -16.44
CA LEU A 386 -16.62 3.99 -15.74
C LEU A 386 -16.62 2.68 -16.52
N TYR A 387 -17.75 2.30 -17.12
CA TYR A 387 -17.82 1.12 -17.98
C TYR A 387 -16.93 1.27 -19.22
N ALA A 388 -16.98 2.43 -19.88
CA ALA A 388 -16.10 2.73 -21.01
C ALA A 388 -14.62 2.67 -20.60
N CYS A 389 -14.29 3.17 -19.41
CA CYS A 389 -12.95 3.10 -18.84
C CYS A 389 -12.48 1.67 -18.63
N MET A 390 -13.30 0.81 -18.02
CA MET A 390 -12.94 -0.60 -17.76
C MET A 390 -12.88 -1.45 -19.03
N ALA A 391 -13.49 -1.00 -20.13
CA ALA A 391 -13.44 -1.66 -21.43
C ALA A 391 -12.19 -1.32 -22.26
N LEU A 392 -11.36 -0.37 -21.82
CA LEU A 392 -10.11 -0.03 -22.50
C LEU A 392 -9.15 -1.23 -22.53
N ARG A 393 -8.35 -1.34 -23.60
CA ARG A 393 -7.39 -2.42 -23.83
C ARG A 393 -6.01 -1.84 -24.14
N GLY A 394 -4.96 -2.57 -23.76
CA GLY A 394 -3.58 -2.23 -24.10
C GLY A 394 -3.23 -2.53 -25.56
N SER A 395 -2.33 -1.70 -26.11
CA SER A 395 -1.65 -1.72 -27.43
C SER A 395 -2.39 -1.15 -28.67
N ALA A 396 -2.29 0.19 -28.84
CA ALA A 396 -2.19 0.91 -30.12
C ALA A 396 -2.07 2.43 -29.85
N GLU A 397 -1.51 3.21 -30.78
CA GLU A 397 -1.55 4.70 -30.78
C GLU A 397 -2.99 5.24 -30.64
N GLN A 398 -3.99 4.54 -31.20
CA GLN A 398 -5.41 4.86 -30.97
C GLN A 398 -5.87 4.68 -29.51
N ALA A 399 -5.22 3.82 -28.72
CA ALA A 399 -5.58 3.57 -27.34
C ALA A 399 -5.22 4.78 -26.44
N GLU A 400 -4.12 5.49 -26.73
CA GLU A 400 -3.68 6.65 -25.93
C GLU A 400 -4.66 7.83 -26.01
N ILE A 401 -5.21 8.08 -27.20
CA ILE A 401 -6.24 9.11 -27.40
C ILE A 401 -7.51 8.75 -26.61
N GLN A 402 -7.91 7.47 -26.65
CA GLN A 402 -9.09 7.00 -25.91
C GLN A 402 -8.87 7.07 -24.39
N HIS A 403 -7.68 6.70 -23.91
CA HIS A 403 -7.32 6.82 -22.50
C HIS A 403 -7.45 8.27 -22.02
N SER A 404 -6.86 9.21 -22.76
CA SER A 404 -6.87 10.63 -22.43
C SER A 404 -8.30 11.20 -22.43
N LEU A 405 -9.13 10.79 -23.39
CA LEU A 405 -10.52 11.24 -23.48
C LEU A 405 -11.36 10.76 -22.29
N VAL A 406 -11.32 9.46 -21.98
CA VAL A 406 -12.10 8.87 -20.88
C VAL A 406 -11.66 9.44 -19.53
N LEU A 407 -10.34 9.55 -19.32
CA LEU A 407 -9.77 10.16 -18.11
C LEU A 407 -10.29 11.59 -17.90
N ASN A 408 -10.23 12.43 -18.93
CA ASN A 408 -10.68 13.81 -18.86
C ASN A 408 -12.19 13.94 -18.66
N ASN A 409 -13.00 13.08 -19.28
CA ASN A 409 -14.44 13.05 -19.06
C ASN A 409 -14.78 12.69 -17.60
N LEU A 410 -14.14 11.67 -17.05
CA LEU A 410 -14.31 11.28 -15.64
C LEU A 410 -13.91 12.43 -14.69
N LYS A 411 -12.74 13.05 -14.88
CA LYS A 411 -12.30 14.20 -14.08
C LYS A 411 -13.31 15.35 -14.17
N THR A 412 -13.79 15.66 -15.35
CA THR A 412 -14.77 16.75 -15.58
C THR A 412 -16.09 16.50 -14.86
N LEU A 413 -16.62 15.28 -14.92
CA LEU A 413 -17.86 14.90 -14.23
C LEU A 413 -17.73 15.03 -12.71
N LEU A 414 -16.63 14.55 -12.14
CA LEU A 414 -16.36 14.66 -10.71
C LEU A 414 -16.16 16.13 -10.29
N TRP A 415 -15.37 16.89 -11.05
CA TRP A 415 -15.08 18.30 -10.78
C TRP A 415 -16.33 19.18 -10.80
N LYS A 416 -17.25 18.94 -11.74
CA LYS A 416 -18.52 19.66 -11.83
C LYS A 416 -19.28 19.59 -10.51
N LYS A 417 -19.23 18.47 -9.79
CA LYS A 417 -19.90 18.36 -8.49
C LYS A 417 -19.11 18.89 -7.32
N ILE A 418 -17.79 18.76 -7.33
CA ILE A 418 -16.93 19.29 -6.28
C ILE A 418 -17.04 20.83 -6.23
N SER A 419 -16.97 21.49 -7.40
CA SER A 419 -16.98 22.96 -7.51
C SER A 419 -18.30 23.63 -7.09
N HIS A 420 -19.43 22.89 -7.06
CA HIS A 420 -20.71 23.40 -6.62
C HIS A 420 -20.89 23.37 -5.08
N ASN A 421 -20.11 22.56 -4.35
CA ASN A 421 -20.11 22.53 -2.88
C ASN A 421 -19.00 23.44 -2.37
N LYS A 422 -19.30 24.73 -2.18
CA LYS A 422 -18.35 25.77 -1.73
C LYS A 422 -17.90 25.69 -0.26
N ASP A 423 -18.22 24.61 0.46
CA ASP A 423 -17.86 24.43 1.86
C ASP A 423 -16.63 23.51 2.06
N SER A 424 -15.76 23.39 1.05
CA SER A 424 -14.50 22.62 1.10
C SER A 424 -13.29 23.45 1.47
#